data_AF-A0A178F9A0-F1
#
_entry.id   AF-A0A178F9A0-F1
#
_cell.length_a   1.000
_cell.length_b   1.000
_cell.length_c   1.000
_cell.angle_alpha   90.00
_cell.angle_beta   90.00
_cell.angle_gamma   90.00
#
_symmetry.space_group_name_H-M   'P 1'
#
loop_
_entity.id
_entity.type
_entity.pdbx_description
1 polymer ?
#
loop_
_entity_poly.entity_id
_entity_poly.type
_entity_poly.pdbx_seq_one_letter_code
_entity_poly.pdbx_strand_id
1 'polypeptide(L)'
;MQHKVDEAKIGPGAELRDPVRLELLRRLKGLLEDHKVARGAQASLMLCDIQYLEGLCQSFENATEEGKATMRKGLSSSMEEDEIVGKWCQKPRPSSTVSSAQARSPQPNYSEPSPRRQAMSSTEPRASGEQCLKRKRSTSRNISIDSSPSRSQLVSRMCKERDDFKCIVTKSAGPIDAAHLFPVSLNKSDDRANFFSLLKNLWAQRIGKWEGRFKNGTEFVENEVSFSLSLHRYHAKGLFALQPIEATSDGRSLKLGFYWLNKRQVERSKEMVDLMDIPALAHDFRPKDIAICSSRDEHIIRSGEVIELITKDPEKLPLPDWHILEMQWVLQRLVALKGAADIPDAVHDDSNDSDWEESTCYRYDEMEEDNDSSEEYDEHEEGWRHARIDDWVGQIPRETCV
;
A
#
# COMPACT_ATOMS: atom_id res chain seq x y z
N MET A 1 -13.98 5.71 -24.96
CA MET A 1 -14.26 7.12 -24.61
C MET A 1 -12.99 7.71 -24.06
N GLN A 2 -12.64 8.94 -24.43
CA GLN A 2 -11.57 9.68 -23.74
C GLN A 2 -12.07 9.97 -22.32
N HIS A 3 -11.30 9.58 -21.30
CA HIS A 3 -11.59 10.02 -19.94
C HIS A 3 -10.92 11.37 -19.76
N LYS A 4 -11.68 12.39 -19.38
CA LYS A 4 -11.14 13.71 -19.03
C LYS A 4 -11.98 14.30 -17.91
N VAL A 5 -11.32 14.61 -16.80
CA VAL A 5 -11.93 15.25 -15.64
C VAL A 5 -12.06 16.74 -15.92
N ASP A 6 -13.21 17.30 -15.54
CA ASP A 6 -13.45 18.74 -15.55
C ASP A 6 -12.43 19.45 -14.66
N GLU A 7 -11.83 20.54 -15.12
CA GLU A 7 -10.83 21.32 -14.38
C GLU A 7 -11.35 21.74 -13.00
N ALA A 8 -12.65 22.05 -12.87
CA ALA A 8 -13.26 22.41 -11.59
C ALA A 8 -13.23 21.27 -10.55
N LYS A 9 -13.02 20.03 -10.99
CA LYS A 9 -12.96 18.82 -10.16
C LYS A 9 -11.53 18.36 -9.87
N ILE A 10 -10.52 19.07 -10.38
CA ILE A 10 -9.11 18.74 -10.15
C ILE A 10 -8.67 19.28 -8.78
N GLY A 11 -7.98 18.44 -8.02
CA GLY A 11 -7.43 18.75 -6.72
C GLY A 11 -8.15 18.09 -5.54
N PRO A 12 -7.45 17.92 -4.40
CA PRO A 12 -7.89 17.05 -3.31
C PRO A 12 -9.11 17.60 -2.56
N GLY A 13 -9.23 18.93 -2.49
CA GLY A 13 -10.36 19.61 -1.86
C GLY A 13 -11.49 20.01 -2.81
N ALA A 14 -11.43 19.69 -4.12
CA ALA A 14 -12.45 20.15 -5.07
C ALA A 14 -13.84 19.59 -4.74
N GLU A 15 -13.94 18.28 -4.52
CA GLU A 15 -15.19 17.58 -4.16
C GLU A 15 -15.77 18.02 -2.80
N LEU A 16 -14.91 18.45 -1.86
CA LEU A 16 -15.33 18.94 -0.53
C LEU A 16 -16.03 20.31 -0.63
N ARG A 17 -15.80 21.05 -1.71
CA ARG A 17 -16.39 22.37 -1.97
C ARG A 17 -17.55 22.31 -2.97
N ASP A 18 -17.99 21.11 -3.35
CA ASP A 18 -19.13 20.94 -4.23
C ASP A 18 -20.38 21.61 -3.62
N PRO A 19 -21.04 22.54 -4.33
CA PRO A 19 -22.11 23.34 -3.75
C PRO A 19 -23.33 22.50 -3.35
N VAL A 20 -23.62 21.40 -4.06
CA VAL A 20 -24.72 20.48 -3.74
C VAL A 20 -24.38 19.73 -2.45
N ARG A 21 -23.15 19.20 -2.34
CA ARG A 21 -22.65 18.58 -1.11
C ARG A 21 -22.75 19.52 0.08
N LEU A 22 -22.26 20.75 -0.07
CA LEU A 22 -22.27 21.74 1.01
C LEU A 22 -23.70 22.06 1.47
N GLU A 23 -24.66 22.14 0.56
CA GLU A 23 -26.07 22.35 0.90
C GLU A 23 -26.65 21.17 1.69
N LEU A 24 -26.39 19.94 1.24
CA LEU A 24 -26.84 18.74 1.95
C LEU A 24 -26.20 18.61 3.34
N LEU A 25 -24.92 18.96 3.49
CA LEU A 25 -24.25 18.97 4.78
C LEU A 25 -24.82 20.03 5.72
N ARG A 26 -25.18 21.24 5.22
CA ARG A 26 -25.87 22.26 6.03
C ARG A 26 -27.24 21.78 6.47
N ARG A 27 -28.01 21.15 5.57
CA ARG A 27 -29.30 20.56 5.90
C ARG A 27 -29.16 19.49 6.97
N LEU A 28 -28.19 18.57 6.81
CA LEU A 28 -27.89 17.54 7.80
C LEU A 28 -27.47 18.15 9.15
N LYS A 29 -26.65 19.22 9.14
CA LYS A 29 -26.28 19.94 10.36
C LYS A 29 -27.51 20.51 11.08
N GLY A 30 -28.48 21.06 10.34
CA GLY A 30 -29.76 21.50 10.91
C GLY A 30 -30.53 20.37 11.62
N LEU A 31 -30.52 19.16 11.05
CA LEU A 31 -31.17 17.97 11.62
C LEU A 31 -30.41 17.39 12.83
N LEU A 32 -29.09 17.60 12.89
CA LEU A 32 -28.23 17.21 14.01
C LEU A 32 -28.24 18.21 15.17
N GLU A 33 -28.69 19.45 14.94
CA GLU A 33 -28.67 20.53 15.93
C GLU A 33 -27.23 20.74 16.45
N ASP A 34 -27.04 20.70 17.78
CA ASP A 34 -25.73 20.87 18.42
C ASP A 34 -24.89 19.58 18.49
N HIS A 35 -25.40 18.46 17.97
CA HIS A 35 -24.66 17.21 17.99
C HIS A 35 -23.42 17.28 17.10
N LYS A 36 -22.29 16.90 17.67
CA LYS A 36 -21.04 16.69 16.95
C LYS A 36 -21.01 15.30 16.35
N VAL A 37 -20.19 15.13 15.32
CA VAL A 37 -19.97 13.84 14.66
C VAL A 37 -18.56 13.36 14.90
N ALA A 38 -18.34 12.05 14.81
CA ALA A 38 -16.98 11.52 14.83
C ALA A 38 -16.20 12.02 13.61
N ARG A 39 -14.91 12.29 13.78
CA ARG A 39 -14.05 12.77 12.70
C ARG A 39 -14.08 11.88 11.45
N GLY A 40 -14.04 10.55 11.60
CA GLY A 40 -14.08 9.66 10.44
C GLY A 40 -15.45 9.66 9.77
N ALA A 41 -16.55 9.70 10.53
CA ALA A 41 -17.88 9.89 9.95
C ALA A 41 -17.97 11.19 9.16
N GLN A 42 -17.42 12.30 9.68
CA GLN A 42 -17.31 13.55 8.93
C GLN A 42 -16.54 13.33 7.61
N ALA A 43 -15.38 12.67 7.66
CA ALA A 43 -14.56 12.41 6.48
C ALA A 43 -15.31 11.58 5.41
N SER A 44 -16.05 10.55 5.81
CA SER A 44 -16.91 9.77 4.91
C SER A 44 -18.00 10.63 4.28
N LEU A 45 -18.71 11.44 5.06
CA LEU A 45 -19.76 12.33 4.54
C LEU A 45 -19.21 13.37 3.55
N MET A 46 -17.96 13.78 3.72
CA MET A 46 -17.28 14.70 2.79
C MET A 46 -16.88 14.05 1.46
N LEU A 47 -16.78 12.72 1.41
CA LEU A 47 -16.26 11.96 0.25
C LEU A 47 -17.27 10.98 -0.37
N CYS A 48 -18.38 10.70 0.29
CA CYS A 48 -19.41 9.77 -0.19
C CYS A 48 -20.14 10.33 -1.42
N ASP A 49 -20.86 9.48 -2.15
CA ASP A 49 -21.71 9.94 -3.25
C ASP A 49 -22.82 10.89 -2.73
N ILE A 50 -23.24 11.84 -3.58
CA ILE A 50 -24.26 12.84 -3.23
C ILE A 50 -25.58 12.16 -2.83
N GLN A 51 -25.97 11.09 -3.52
CA GLN A 51 -27.20 10.34 -3.25
C GLN A 51 -27.22 9.72 -1.86
N TYR A 52 -26.05 9.37 -1.31
CA TYR A 52 -25.98 8.90 0.07
C TYR A 52 -26.34 10.03 1.05
N LEU A 53 -25.81 11.23 0.85
CA LEU A 53 -26.16 12.40 1.68
C LEU A 53 -27.63 12.77 1.55
N GLU A 54 -28.19 12.72 0.34
CA GLU A 54 -29.62 12.97 0.09
C GLU A 54 -30.49 11.96 0.85
N GLY A 55 -30.18 10.66 0.70
CA GLY A 55 -30.89 9.58 1.40
C GLY A 55 -30.76 9.67 2.92
N LEU A 56 -29.58 10.06 3.43
CA LEU A 56 -29.36 10.28 4.85
C LEU A 56 -30.22 11.44 5.38
N CYS A 57 -30.26 12.57 4.67
CA CYS A 57 -31.13 13.70 5.04
C CYS A 57 -32.60 13.30 5.08
N GLN A 58 -33.08 12.61 4.03
CA GLN A 58 -34.46 12.12 3.95
C GLN A 58 -34.78 11.13 5.09
N SER A 59 -33.83 10.27 5.45
CA SER A 59 -33.98 9.33 6.56
C SER A 59 -34.11 10.06 7.90
N PHE A 60 -33.34 11.13 8.13
CA PHE A 60 -33.48 11.98 9.31
C PHE A 60 -34.83 12.69 9.42
N GLU A 61 -35.35 13.18 8.29
CA GLU A 61 -36.62 13.92 8.27
C GLU A 61 -37.84 13.01 8.51
N ASN A 62 -37.79 11.79 7.98
CA ASN A 62 -38.88 10.82 8.10
C ASN A 62 -38.81 9.97 9.37
N ALA A 63 -37.71 10.03 10.12
CA ALA A 63 -37.51 9.23 11.32
C ALA A 63 -38.29 9.76 12.53
N THR A 64 -38.72 8.83 13.38
CA THR A 64 -39.14 9.13 14.75
C THR A 64 -37.97 9.67 15.56
N GLU A 65 -38.23 10.28 16.72
CA GLU A 65 -37.16 10.77 17.61
C GLU A 65 -36.20 9.65 18.04
N GLU A 66 -36.70 8.44 18.28
CA GLU A 66 -35.88 7.25 18.56
C GLU A 66 -34.99 6.87 17.37
N GLY A 67 -35.53 6.97 16.14
CA GLY A 67 -34.78 6.77 14.92
C GLY A 67 -33.67 7.81 14.75
N LYS A 68 -33.97 9.09 14.98
CA LYS A 68 -32.98 10.19 14.95
C LYS A 68 -31.88 9.98 15.97
N ALA A 69 -32.22 9.56 17.20
CA ALA A 69 -31.23 9.24 18.23
C ALA A 69 -30.30 8.11 17.80
N THR A 70 -30.83 7.07 17.16
CA THR A 70 -30.04 5.96 16.61
C THR A 70 -29.08 6.43 15.52
N MET A 71 -29.54 7.26 14.59
CA MET A 71 -28.70 7.81 13.53
C MET A 71 -27.61 8.75 14.06
N ARG A 72 -27.94 9.62 15.04
CA ARG A 72 -26.96 10.47 15.73
C ARG A 72 -25.87 9.63 16.40
N LYS A 73 -26.25 8.52 17.04
CA LYS A 73 -25.30 7.58 17.64
C LYS A 73 -24.39 6.94 16.58
N GLY A 74 -24.93 6.58 15.41
CA GLY A 74 -24.16 6.08 14.28
C GLY A 74 -23.10 7.09 13.83
N LEU A 75 -23.49 8.35 13.61
CA LEU A 75 -22.58 9.43 13.20
C LEU A 75 -21.60 9.87 14.30
N SER A 76 -21.86 9.51 15.55
CA SER A 76 -20.94 9.69 16.67
C SER A 76 -19.91 8.56 16.79
N SER A 77 -20.04 7.50 15.98
CA SER A 77 -19.09 6.40 15.87
C SER A 77 -18.23 6.58 14.63
N SER A 78 -17.04 5.97 14.62
CA SER A 78 -16.20 5.89 13.42
C SER A 78 -15.79 4.46 13.05
N MET A 79 -16.56 3.48 13.52
CA MET A 79 -16.23 2.06 13.38
C MET A 79 -16.10 1.62 11.92
N GLU A 80 -17.02 2.03 11.06
CA GLU A 80 -16.98 1.67 9.63
C GLU A 80 -15.74 2.27 8.96
N GLU A 81 -15.40 3.53 9.23
CA GLU A 81 -14.20 4.14 8.66
C GLU A 81 -12.90 3.59 9.25
N ASP A 82 -12.90 3.22 10.53
CA ASP A 82 -11.78 2.54 11.16
C ASP A 82 -11.51 1.20 10.47
N GLU A 83 -12.56 0.46 10.13
CA GLU A 83 -12.44 -0.80 9.41
C GLU A 83 -11.98 -0.60 7.96
N ILE A 84 -12.59 0.34 7.23
CA ILE A 84 -12.21 0.68 5.85
C ILE A 84 -10.73 1.08 5.81
N VAL A 85 -10.32 2.06 6.63
CA VAL A 85 -8.95 2.56 6.65
C VAL A 85 -7.97 1.52 7.18
N GLY A 86 -8.36 0.71 8.16
CA GLY A 86 -7.55 -0.39 8.68
C GLY A 86 -7.21 -1.41 7.60
N LYS A 87 -8.21 -1.86 6.84
CA LYS A 87 -8.03 -2.78 5.71
C LYS A 87 -7.25 -2.15 4.57
N TRP A 88 -7.57 -0.91 4.21
CA TRP A 88 -6.90 -0.17 3.14
C TRP A 88 -5.40 0.06 3.40
N CYS A 89 -5.06 0.53 4.61
CA CYS A 89 -3.67 0.75 5.02
C CYS A 89 -2.94 -0.52 5.46
N GLN A 90 -3.58 -1.69 5.38
CA GLN A 90 -3.00 -2.97 5.75
C GLN A 90 -2.48 -2.99 7.20
N LYS A 91 -3.19 -2.32 8.13
CA LYS A 91 -2.77 -2.26 9.53
C LYS A 91 -2.80 -3.66 10.15
N PRO A 92 -1.78 -4.03 10.95
CA PRO A 92 -1.86 -5.27 11.72
C PRO A 92 -3.13 -5.27 12.56
N ARG A 93 -3.90 -6.38 12.52
CA ARG A 93 -5.02 -6.56 13.46
C ARG A 93 -4.44 -6.44 14.88
N PRO A 94 -5.05 -5.69 15.80
CA PRO A 94 -4.70 -5.85 17.21
C PRO A 94 -4.95 -7.31 17.54
N SER A 95 -3.90 -8.06 17.88
CA SER A 95 -4.04 -9.43 18.33
C SER A 95 -5.02 -9.41 19.50
N SER A 96 -6.13 -10.13 19.38
CA SER A 96 -7.02 -10.39 20.50
C SER A 96 -6.15 -10.81 21.69
N THR A 97 -6.22 -10.07 22.78
CA THR A 97 -5.59 -10.42 24.07
C THR A 97 -6.16 -11.77 24.51
N VAL A 98 -5.52 -12.86 24.07
CA VAL A 98 -5.58 -14.14 24.74
C VAL A 98 -4.53 -14.06 25.84
N SER A 99 -4.98 -14.29 27.08
CA SER A 99 -4.28 -14.13 28.35
C SER A 99 -2.75 -14.24 28.25
N SER A 100 -2.10 -13.18 28.73
CA SER A 100 -0.69 -13.16 29.09
C SER A 100 -0.32 -14.38 29.92
N ALA A 101 0.40 -15.34 29.31
CA ALA A 101 1.31 -16.17 30.07
C ALA A 101 2.41 -15.24 30.59
N GLN A 102 2.57 -15.20 31.91
CA GLN A 102 3.49 -14.33 32.64
C GLN A 102 4.92 -14.43 32.08
N ALA A 103 5.33 -13.44 31.29
CA ALA A 103 6.73 -13.20 31.00
C ALA A 103 7.32 -12.46 32.20
N ARG A 104 8.06 -13.19 33.05
CA ARG A 104 8.90 -12.59 34.09
C ARG A 104 9.92 -11.68 33.43
N SER A 105 9.88 -10.40 33.76
CA SER A 105 10.93 -9.43 33.44
C SER A 105 12.26 -9.85 34.08
N PRO A 106 13.40 -9.84 33.37
CA PRO A 106 14.70 -9.92 33.99
C PRO A 106 15.12 -8.51 34.41
N GLN A 107 15.18 -8.27 35.72
CA GLN A 107 15.91 -7.13 36.28
C GLN A 107 17.42 -7.44 36.28
N PRO A 108 18.29 -6.46 36.00
CA PRO A 108 19.73 -6.64 36.07
C PRO A 108 20.20 -6.41 37.51
N ASN A 109 21.03 -7.30 38.05
CA ASN A 109 21.86 -6.97 39.20
C ASN A 109 23.23 -7.63 39.10
N TYR A 110 24.22 -6.78 39.33
CA TYR A 110 25.66 -7.03 39.25
C TYR A 110 26.21 -7.78 40.47
N SER A 111 27.40 -8.36 40.26
CA SER A 111 28.51 -8.57 41.20
C SER A 111 28.70 -9.93 41.88
N GLU A 112 29.60 -10.72 41.25
CA GLU A 112 30.90 -11.19 41.80
C GLU A 112 30.95 -12.33 42.88
N PRO A 113 32.11 -12.99 43.13
CA PRO A 113 32.33 -14.36 42.63
C PRO A 113 32.79 -15.41 43.68
N SER A 114 32.47 -16.70 43.41
CA SER A 114 33.26 -17.92 43.73
C SER A 114 33.64 -18.24 45.21
N PRO A 115 34.21 -19.43 45.56
CA PRO A 115 34.36 -20.71 44.83
C PRO A 115 34.07 -22.00 45.67
N ARG A 116 34.24 -23.15 45.00
CA ARG A 116 34.98 -24.36 45.46
C ARG A 116 34.23 -25.51 46.17
N ARG A 117 34.14 -26.65 45.46
CA ARG A 117 34.85 -27.95 45.69
C ARG A 117 34.21 -29.02 44.77
N GLN A 118 34.98 -29.64 43.86
CA GLN A 118 35.54 -31.01 43.93
C GLN A 118 34.45 -32.09 44.12
N ALA A 119 34.35 -33.20 43.38
CA ALA A 119 35.26 -33.93 42.51
C ALA A 119 34.45 -34.94 41.65
N MET A 120 35.12 -35.56 40.68
CA MET A 120 34.58 -36.58 39.76
C MET A 120 34.51 -38.00 40.35
N SER A 121 33.97 -38.90 39.51
CA SER A 121 33.99 -40.38 39.55
C SER A 121 32.91 -41.04 40.41
N SER A 122 32.22 -42.11 40.00
CA SER A 122 32.47 -43.05 38.89
C SER A 122 31.31 -44.06 38.79
N THR A 123 31.31 -44.82 37.70
CA THR A 123 30.90 -46.24 37.58
C THR A 123 29.41 -46.60 37.38
N GLU A 124 29.10 -46.90 36.12
CA GLU A 124 28.23 -47.99 35.63
C GLU A 124 28.65 -49.38 36.18
N PRO A 125 27.89 -50.53 36.03
CA PRO A 125 27.07 -50.88 34.85
C PRO A 125 25.84 -51.83 35.01
N ARG A 126 25.16 -52.06 33.87
CA ARG A 126 24.33 -53.22 33.43
C ARG A 126 22.96 -53.43 34.13
N ALA A 127 21.91 -53.97 33.51
CA ALA A 127 21.54 -54.30 32.13
C ALA A 127 20.08 -54.80 32.15
N SER A 128 19.26 -54.41 31.17
CA SER A 128 18.17 -55.22 30.59
C SER A 128 17.48 -54.40 29.50
N GLY A 129 17.67 -54.79 28.24
CA GLY A 129 17.15 -54.10 27.06
C GLY A 129 15.86 -54.71 26.53
N GLU A 130 15.29 -54.03 25.52
CA GLU A 130 14.43 -54.46 24.40
C GLU A 130 13.73 -53.17 23.87
N GLN A 131 13.62 -52.79 22.60
CA GLN A 131 14.03 -53.27 21.28
C GLN A 131 14.08 -52.06 20.31
N CYS A 132 14.93 -52.16 19.30
CA CYS A 132 15.11 -51.22 18.20
C CYS A 132 14.28 -51.67 16.98
N LEU A 133 13.44 -50.78 16.43
CA LEU A 133 12.87 -50.94 15.10
C LEU A 133 13.38 -49.81 14.19
N LYS A 134 14.33 -50.16 13.32
CA LYS A 134 14.76 -49.33 12.19
C LYS A 134 13.66 -49.32 11.13
N ARG A 135 13.26 -48.15 10.65
CA ARG A 135 12.69 -48.02 9.30
C ARG A 135 13.19 -46.75 8.62
N LYS A 136 13.85 -46.97 7.48
CA LYS A 136 14.52 -46.01 6.60
C LYS A 136 13.59 -44.85 6.21
N ARG A 137 14.05 -43.62 6.39
CA ARG A 137 13.46 -42.44 5.73
C ARG A 137 14.39 -42.00 4.62
N SER A 138 14.28 -42.69 3.49
CA SER A 138 14.72 -42.18 2.20
C SER A 138 13.78 -41.06 1.79
N THR A 139 14.24 -39.82 1.91
CA THR A 139 13.64 -38.68 1.21
C THR A 139 14.75 -38.11 0.35
N SER A 140 14.81 -38.55 -0.91
CA SER A 140 15.67 -37.90 -1.90
C SER A 140 15.21 -36.45 -1.96
N ARG A 141 16.14 -35.54 -1.71
CA ARG A 141 15.96 -34.13 -2.03
C ARG A 141 16.07 -34.05 -3.54
N ASN A 142 14.93 -34.08 -4.23
CA ASN A 142 14.87 -33.57 -5.58
C ASN A 142 14.92 -32.05 -5.44
N ILE A 143 16.11 -31.49 -5.65
CA ILE A 143 16.28 -30.07 -5.94
C ILE A 143 15.69 -29.92 -7.35
N SER A 144 14.41 -29.56 -7.42
CA SER A 144 13.81 -29.10 -8.67
C SER A 144 14.32 -27.69 -8.92
N ILE A 145 15.37 -27.59 -9.74
CA ILE A 145 15.74 -26.36 -10.44
C ILE A 145 14.72 -26.21 -11.57
N ASP A 146 13.55 -25.69 -11.23
CA ASP A 146 12.56 -25.21 -12.21
C ASP A 146 11.82 -24.04 -11.55
N SER A 147 12.56 -22.96 -11.29
CA SER A 147 12.03 -21.74 -10.70
C SER A 147 11.44 -20.85 -11.79
N SER A 148 10.39 -21.33 -12.46
CA SER A 148 9.52 -20.41 -13.18
C SER A 148 9.05 -19.32 -12.21
N PRO A 149 9.13 -18.04 -12.58
CA PRO A 149 8.79 -16.96 -11.67
C PRO A 149 7.33 -17.12 -11.21
N SER A 150 7.09 -16.89 -9.92
CA SER A 150 5.72 -16.88 -9.41
C SER A 150 4.87 -15.84 -10.17
N ARG A 151 3.55 -16.06 -10.24
CA ARG A 151 2.63 -15.13 -10.92
C ARG A 151 2.80 -13.68 -10.45
N SER A 152 3.02 -13.48 -9.15
CA SER A 152 3.27 -12.15 -8.56
C SER A 152 4.57 -11.53 -9.09
N GLN A 153 5.67 -12.30 -9.15
CA GLN A 153 6.94 -11.80 -9.71
C GLN A 153 6.82 -11.40 -11.18
N LEU A 154 6.04 -12.15 -11.98
CA LEU A 154 5.79 -11.79 -13.37
C LEU A 154 5.00 -10.47 -13.50
N VAL A 155 3.92 -10.31 -12.73
CA VAL A 155 3.12 -9.08 -12.74
C VAL A 155 3.96 -7.87 -12.33
N SER A 156 4.74 -8.00 -11.24
CA SER A 156 5.63 -6.93 -10.79
C SER A 156 6.72 -6.62 -11.80
N ARG A 157 7.25 -7.63 -12.51
CA ARG A 157 8.19 -7.42 -13.61
C ARG A 157 7.56 -6.59 -14.73
N MET A 158 6.38 -6.97 -15.20
CA MET A 158 5.67 -6.28 -16.27
C MET A 158 5.31 -4.84 -15.87
N CYS A 159 4.91 -4.61 -14.62
CA CYS A 159 4.70 -3.26 -14.09
C CYS A 159 5.97 -2.40 -14.16
N LYS A 160 7.10 -2.95 -13.72
CA LYS A 160 8.39 -2.25 -13.75
C LYS A 160 8.88 -2.01 -15.18
N GLU A 161 8.68 -2.97 -16.09
CA GLU A 161 8.97 -2.81 -17.52
C GLU A 161 8.13 -1.70 -18.17
N ARG A 162 6.81 -1.70 -17.90
CA ARG A 162 5.89 -0.64 -18.36
C ARG A 162 6.37 0.74 -17.94
N ASP A 163 6.86 0.86 -16.70
CA ASP A 163 7.29 2.12 -16.10
C ASP A 163 8.78 2.45 -16.37
N ASP A 164 9.42 1.75 -17.32
CA ASP A 164 10.81 1.97 -17.74
C ASP A 164 11.81 1.84 -16.57
N PHE A 165 11.53 0.90 -15.66
CA PHE A 165 12.28 0.62 -14.44
C PHE A 165 12.56 1.87 -13.59
N LYS A 166 11.63 2.83 -13.61
CA LYS A 166 11.73 4.10 -12.92
C LYS A 166 10.54 4.34 -12.01
N CYS A 167 10.75 5.12 -10.97
CA CYS A 167 9.65 5.64 -10.19
C CYS A 167 8.76 6.53 -11.06
N ILE A 168 7.46 6.26 -11.11
CA ILE A 168 6.55 7.04 -11.96
C ILE A 168 6.46 8.52 -11.58
N VAL A 169 6.76 8.86 -10.32
CA VAL A 169 6.72 10.23 -9.78
C VAL A 169 8.04 10.95 -10.01
N THR A 170 9.14 10.49 -9.39
CA THR A 170 10.45 11.17 -9.46
C THR A 170 11.21 10.90 -10.74
N LYS A 171 10.75 9.93 -11.53
CA LYS A 171 11.44 9.40 -12.72
C LYS A 171 12.84 8.84 -12.42
N SER A 172 13.19 8.75 -11.14
CA SER A 172 14.47 8.21 -10.69
C SER A 172 14.49 6.74 -11.01
N ALA A 173 15.55 6.33 -11.66
CA ALA A 173 15.88 4.95 -11.84
C ALA A 173 16.53 4.46 -10.50
N GLY A 174 16.46 3.17 -10.17
CA GLY A 174 17.22 2.56 -9.05
C GLY A 174 16.43 1.43 -8.41
N PRO A 175 16.67 1.09 -7.13
CA PRO A 175 15.79 0.21 -6.38
C PRO A 175 14.36 0.75 -6.39
N ILE A 176 13.48 0.03 -7.08
CA ILE A 176 12.05 0.36 -7.24
C ILE A 176 11.18 -0.83 -6.86
N ASP A 177 10.04 -0.52 -6.25
CA ASP A 177 9.01 -1.47 -5.89
C ASP A 177 7.83 -1.36 -6.85
N ALA A 178 7.24 -2.51 -7.18
CA ALA A 178 5.94 -2.55 -7.82
C ALA A 178 4.87 -2.41 -6.72
N ALA A 179 4.39 -1.18 -6.54
CA ALA A 179 3.45 -0.84 -5.49
C ALA A 179 2.01 -1.07 -5.97
N HIS A 180 1.26 -1.82 -5.18
CA HIS A 180 -0.16 -2.04 -5.43
C HIS A 180 -0.96 -0.75 -5.15
N LEU A 181 -1.88 -0.40 -6.05
CA LEU A 181 -2.85 0.69 -5.88
C LEU A 181 -4.03 0.26 -5.00
N PHE A 182 -4.51 -0.97 -5.18
CA PHE A 182 -5.45 -1.65 -4.28
C PHE A 182 -4.73 -2.77 -3.51
N PRO A 183 -4.90 -2.87 -2.17
CA PRO A 183 -4.10 -3.75 -1.32
C PRO A 183 -4.13 -5.23 -1.73
N VAL A 184 -2.94 -5.84 -1.83
CA VAL A 184 -2.77 -7.28 -2.06
C VAL A 184 -3.30 -8.14 -0.89
N SER A 185 -3.33 -7.59 0.32
CA SER A 185 -3.92 -8.26 1.50
C SER A 185 -5.41 -8.58 1.33
N LEU A 186 -6.09 -7.92 0.38
CA LEU A 186 -7.48 -8.16 -0.01
C LEU A 186 -7.59 -9.13 -1.21
N ASN A 187 -6.55 -9.90 -1.52
CA ASN A 187 -6.60 -10.92 -2.58
C ASN A 187 -7.52 -12.11 -2.21
N LYS A 188 -7.74 -12.37 -0.92
CA LYS A 188 -8.70 -13.38 -0.44
C LYS A 188 -10.12 -12.92 -0.73
N SER A 189 -10.92 -13.81 -1.34
CA SER A 189 -12.28 -13.49 -1.80
C SER A 189 -13.18 -12.97 -0.69
N ASP A 190 -13.17 -13.61 0.49
CA ASP A 190 -14.04 -13.21 1.61
C ASP A 190 -13.63 -11.85 2.20
N ASP A 191 -12.32 -11.62 2.39
CA ASP A 191 -11.81 -10.33 2.87
C ASP A 191 -12.15 -9.20 1.89
N ARG A 192 -12.05 -9.48 0.59
CA ARG A 192 -12.41 -8.55 -0.49
C ARG A 192 -13.90 -8.24 -0.52
N ALA A 193 -14.75 -9.27 -0.46
CA ALA A 193 -16.20 -9.09 -0.45
C ALA A 193 -16.65 -8.28 0.77
N ASN A 194 -16.08 -8.58 1.94
CA ASN A 194 -16.33 -7.82 3.16
C ASN A 194 -15.89 -6.36 3.02
N PHE A 195 -14.73 -6.10 2.39
CA PHE A 195 -14.26 -4.74 2.14
C PHE A 195 -15.22 -3.96 1.21
N PHE A 196 -15.63 -4.54 0.08
CA PHE A 196 -16.57 -3.89 -0.82
C PHE A 196 -17.96 -3.69 -0.20
N SER A 197 -18.39 -4.57 0.71
CA SER A 197 -19.62 -4.38 1.49
C SER A 197 -19.60 -3.09 2.32
N LEU A 198 -18.45 -2.77 2.96
CA LEU A 198 -18.28 -1.52 3.71
C LEU A 198 -18.38 -0.28 2.80
N LEU A 199 -17.77 -0.36 1.61
CA LEU A 199 -17.75 0.76 0.65
C LEU A 199 -19.11 1.00 -0.01
N LYS A 200 -19.93 -0.04 -0.17
CA LYS A 200 -21.18 -0.01 -0.94
C LYS A 200 -22.17 1.05 -0.47
N ASN A 201 -22.23 1.31 0.83
CA ASN A 201 -23.14 2.31 1.39
C ASN A 201 -22.74 3.72 0.97
N LEU A 202 -21.44 4.05 1.06
CA LEU A 202 -20.93 5.39 0.84
C LEU A 202 -20.73 5.71 -0.65
N TRP A 203 -20.41 4.73 -1.49
CA TRP A 203 -20.04 4.91 -2.91
C TRP A 203 -20.84 4.03 -3.87
N ALA A 204 -22.15 3.93 -3.67
CA ALA A 204 -23.03 3.07 -4.46
C ALA A 204 -22.95 3.29 -5.98
N GLN A 205 -22.62 4.51 -6.46
CA GLN A 205 -22.51 4.79 -7.90
C GLN A 205 -21.21 4.26 -8.52
N ARG A 206 -20.17 4.13 -7.69
CA ARG A 206 -18.81 3.76 -8.14
C ARG A 206 -18.52 2.29 -7.88
N ILE A 207 -19.15 1.71 -6.86
CA ILE A 207 -18.84 0.38 -6.32
C ILE A 207 -18.86 -0.73 -7.38
N GLY A 208 -19.84 -0.73 -8.28
CA GLY A 208 -19.96 -1.78 -9.31
C GLY A 208 -18.80 -1.78 -10.30
N LYS A 209 -18.24 -0.60 -10.59
CA LYS A 209 -17.06 -0.46 -11.44
C LYS A 209 -15.80 -0.87 -10.69
N TRP A 210 -15.65 -0.45 -9.44
CA TRP A 210 -14.52 -0.81 -8.59
C TRP A 210 -14.44 -2.32 -8.36
N GLU A 211 -15.48 -2.91 -7.78
CA GLU A 211 -15.55 -4.34 -7.48
C GLU A 211 -15.40 -5.21 -8.74
N GLY A 212 -15.96 -4.76 -9.86
CA GLY A 212 -15.88 -5.44 -11.15
C GLY A 212 -14.46 -5.69 -11.66
N ARG A 213 -13.46 -4.88 -11.24
CA ARG A 213 -12.05 -5.07 -11.65
C ARG A 213 -11.36 -6.21 -10.90
N PHE A 214 -11.83 -6.59 -9.73
CA PHE A 214 -11.14 -7.54 -8.84
C PHE A 214 -11.81 -8.92 -8.76
N LYS A 215 -12.57 -9.31 -9.80
CA LYS A 215 -13.20 -10.64 -9.88
C LYS A 215 -12.18 -11.77 -9.80
N ASN A 216 -10.99 -11.55 -10.37
CA ASN A 216 -9.94 -12.57 -10.52
C ASN A 216 -8.80 -12.42 -9.50
N GLY A 217 -8.97 -11.60 -8.46
CA GLY A 217 -7.93 -11.29 -7.47
C GLY A 217 -7.34 -9.89 -7.66
N THR A 218 -6.18 -9.63 -7.06
CA THR A 218 -5.52 -8.31 -7.03
C THR A 218 -4.18 -8.27 -7.77
N GLU A 219 -3.67 -9.42 -8.22
CA GLU A 219 -2.36 -9.58 -8.84
C GLU A 219 -2.46 -9.42 -10.37
N PHE A 220 -2.48 -8.19 -10.84
CA PHE A 220 -2.46 -7.84 -12.27
C PHE A 220 -1.85 -6.45 -12.50
N VAL A 221 -1.31 -6.22 -13.69
CA VAL A 221 -0.42 -5.07 -13.99
C VAL A 221 -1.11 -3.72 -13.80
N GLU A 222 -2.40 -3.62 -14.15
CA GLU A 222 -3.18 -2.38 -14.00
C GLU A 222 -3.43 -1.98 -12.54
N ASN A 223 -3.17 -2.88 -11.59
CA ASN A 223 -3.24 -2.60 -10.15
C ASN A 223 -1.88 -2.20 -9.55
N GLU A 224 -0.80 -2.16 -10.33
CA GLU A 224 0.54 -1.84 -9.82
C GLU A 224 1.14 -0.62 -10.51
N VAL A 225 1.99 0.10 -9.79
CA VAL A 225 2.84 1.20 -10.27
C VAL A 225 4.22 1.15 -9.66
N SER A 226 5.23 1.59 -10.40
CA SER A 226 6.61 1.61 -9.92
C SER A 226 6.88 2.84 -9.05
N PHE A 227 7.26 2.62 -7.80
CA PHE A 227 7.69 3.66 -6.88
C PHE A 227 9.11 3.41 -6.39
N SER A 228 9.83 4.50 -6.09
CA SER A 228 10.99 4.40 -5.19
C SER A 228 10.55 3.87 -3.82
N LEU A 229 11.45 3.22 -3.08
CA LEU A 229 11.17 2.64 -1.76
C LEU A 229 10.48 3.64 -0.80
N SER A 230 10.97 4.89 -0.76
CA SER A 230 10.39 5.94 0.07
C SER A 230 8.97 6.31 -0.37
N LEU A 231 8.74 6.45 -1.67
CA LEU A 231 7.40 6.76 -2.19
C LEU A 231 6.41 5.62 -2.01
N HIS A 232 6.86 4.38 -2.11
CA HIS A 232 6.03 3.23 -1.79
C HIS A 232 5.54 3.30 -0.33
N ARG A 233 6.44 3.59 0.62
CA ARG A 233 6.08 3.81 2.03
C ARG A 233 5.17 5.02 2.24
N TYR A 234 5.42 6.12 1.53
CA TYR A 234 4.56 7.31 1.62
C TYR A 234 3.15 7.03 1.09
N HIS A 235 3.04 6.26 0.01
CA HIS A 235 1.77 5.81 -0.55
C HIS A 235 1.02 4.89 0.42
N ALA A 236 1.68 3.87 0.96
CA ALA A 236 1.09 2.95 1.94
C ALA A 236 0.60 3.67 3.21
N LYS A 237 1.34 4.69 3.65
CA LYS A 237 0.93 5.54 4.77
C LYS A 237 -0.15 6.56 4.38
N GLY A 238 -0.48 6.76 3.10
CA GLY A 238 -1.46 7.78 2.66
C GLY A 238 -0.99 9.22 2.86
N LEU A 239 0.30 9.48 2.60
CA LEU A 239 0.87 10.83 2.61
C LEU A 239 0.62 11.59 1.30
N PHE A 240 0.32 10.88 0.22
CA PHE A 240 -0.07 11.48 -1.06
C PHE A 240 -1.12 10.61 -1.74
N ALA A 241 -1.77 11.17 -2.76
CA ALA A 241 -2.67 10.45 -3.64
C ALA A 241 -2.45 10.83 -5.10
N LEU A 242 -2.96 9.99 -6.01
CA LEU A 242 -2.86 10.18 -7.45
C LEU A 242 -4.26 10.36 -8.01
N GLN A 243 -4.60 11.56 -8.47
CA GLN A 243 -5.89 11.80 -9.10
C GLN A 243 -5.80 11.44 -10.58
N PRO A 244 -6.60 10.52 -11.13
CA PRO A 244 -6.69 10.36 -12.58
C PRO A 244 -7.34 11.62 -13.20
N ILE A 245 -6.65 12.26 -14.16
CA ILE A 245 -7.10 13.52 -14.79
C ILE A 245 -7.56 13.28 -16.22
N GLU A 246 -6.78 12.55 -17.00
CA GLU A 246 -7.05 12.33 -18.42
C GLU A 246 -6.47 10.99 -18.87
N ALA A 247 -7.22 10.24 -19.68
CA ALA A 247 -6.74 9.03 -20.34
C ALA A 247 -7.16 9.02 -21.81
N THR A 248 -6.24 8.61 -22.67
CA THR A 248 -6.52 8.46 -24.10
C THR A 248 -7.36 7.21 -24.36
N SER A 249 -8.18 7.24 -25.41
CA SER A 249 -9.08 6.13 -25.73
C SER A 249 -8.37 4.86 -26.21
N ASP A 250 -7.11 4.98 -26.66
CA ASP A 250 -6.24 3.89 -27.08
C ASP A 250 -5.47 3.24 -25.92
N GLY A 251 -5.64 3.74 -24.69
CA GLY A 251 -4.98 3.21 -23.49
C GLY A 251 -3.47 3.52 -23.40
N ARG A 252 -2.93 4.37 -24.28
CA ARG A 252 -1.49 4.63 -24.37
C ARG A 252 -0.97 5.76 -23.50
N SER A 253 -1.82 6.71 -23.09
CA SER A 253 -1.44 7.82 -22.19
C SER A 253 -2.46 7.98 -21.07
N LEU A 254 -1.94 8.19 -19.86
CA LEU A 254 -2.69 8.46 -18.64
C LEU A 254 -2.00 9.57 -17.86
N LYS A 255 -2.73 10.65 -17.57
CA LYS A 255 -2.28 11.78 -16.76
C LYS A 255 -2.85 11.70 -15.35
N LEU A 256 -1.97 11.81 -14.37
CA LEU A 256 -2.27 11.77 -12.95
C LEU A 256 -1.86 13.08 -12.28
N GLY A 257 -2.73 13.66 -11.46
CA GLY A 257 -2.37 14.76 -10.57
C GLY A 257 -1.76 14.20 -9.29
N PHE A 258 -0.53 14.61 -8.97
CA PHE A 258 0.12 14.28 -7.71
C PHE A 258 -0.28 15.28 -6.63
N TYR A 259 -0.72 14.78 -5.46
CA TYR A 259 -1.10 15.65 -4.35
C TYR A 259 -0.58 15.11 -3.02
N TRP A 260 0.26 15.90 -2.33
CA TRP A 260 0.50 15.67 -0.92
C TRP A 260 -0.79 15.89 -0.13
N LEU A 261 -1.03 15.02 0.84
CA LEU A 261 -2.21 15.08 1.69
C LEU A 261 -1.81 15.50 3.10
N ASN A 262 -2.40 16.59 3.57
CA ASN A 262 -2.24 17.01 4.96
C ASN A 262 -3.02 16.06 5.86
N LYS A 263 -2.30 15.18 6.55
CA LYS A 263 -2.93 14.30 7.53
C LYS A 263 -3.37 15.10 8.75
N ARG A 264 -4.63 14.95 9.16
CA ARG A 264 -5.07 15.43 10.47
C ARG A 264 -4.28 14.70 11.57
N GLN A 265 -3.91 15.41 12.63
CA GLN A 265 -3.14 14.83 13.75
C GLN A 265 -3.86 13.61 14.37
N VAL A 266 -3.09 12.54 14.57
CA VAL A 266 -3.55 11.19 14.95
C VAL A 266 -4.10 11.14 16.39
N GLU A 267 -3.50 11.93 17.29
CA GLU A 267 -3.86 12.05 18.71
C GLU A 267 -5.33 12.44 18.92
N ARG A 268 -5.98 12.96 17.87
CA ARG A 268 -7.36 13.44 17.88
C ARG A 268 -8.29 12.59 17.01
N SER A 269 -7.94 11.35 16.67
CA SER A 269 -8.77 10.46 15.84
C SER A 269 -10.16 10.18 16.44
N LYS A 270 -10.29 10.19 17.77
CA LYS A 270 -11.57 10.08 18.51
C LYS A 270 -12.27 11.42 18.76
N GLU A 271 -11.76 12.49 18.17
CA GLU A 271 -12.36 13.82 18.33
C GLU A 271 -13.74 13.88 17.69
N MET A 272 -14.66 14.46 18.46
CA MET A 272 -15.97 14.87 17.97
C MET A 272 -15.85 16.28 17.38
N VAL A 273 -16.24 16.43 16.12
CA VAL A 273 -16.09 17.66 15.33
C VAL A 273 -17.45 18.21 14.94
N ASP A 274 -17.52 19.52 14.68
CA ASP A 274 -18.70 20.08 14.02
C ASP A 274 -18.73 19.60 12.57
N LEU A 275 -19.90 19.17 12.09
CA LEU A 275 -20.06 18.68 10.71
C LEU A 275 -19.58 19.71 9.68
N MET A 276 -19.83 21.01 9.94
CA MET A 276 -19.50 22.11 9.06
C MET A 276 -18.08 22.67 9.26
N ASP A 277 -17.30 22.13 10.19
CA ASP A 277 -15.86 22.40 10.27
C ASP A 277 -15.10 21.59 9.19
N ILE A 278 -15.31 22.01 7.94
CA ILE A 278 -14.85 21.28 6.76
C ILE A 278 -13.32 21.24 6.73
N PRO A 279 -12.70 20.05 6.69
CA PRO A 279 -11.26 19.96 6.56
C PRO A 279 -10.75 20.64 5.29
N ALA A 280 -9.66 21.40 5.42
CA ALA A 280 -8.90 21.84 4.27
C ALA A 280 -7.99 20.71 3.76
N LEU A 281 -8.28 20.20 2.56
CA LEU A 281 -7.30 19.52 1.72
C LEU A 281 -6.75 20.54 0.72
N ALA A 282 -5.70 21.25 1.14
CA ALA A 282 -5.09 22.32 0.35
C ALA A 282 -4.47 21.76 -0.93
N HIS A 283 -4.75 22.43 -2.06
CA HIS A 283 -4.24 22.01 -3.37
C HIS A 283 -2.72 22.11 -3.45
N ASP A 284 -2.15 23.09 -2.75
CA ASP A 284 -0.73 23.42 -2.71
C ASP A 284 -0.05 22.97 -1.40
N PHE A 285 -0.66 22.02 -0.67
CA PHE A 285 -0.08 21.53 0.58
C PHE A 285 1.36 21.05 0.37
N ARG A 286 2.23 21.46 1.30
CA ARG A 286 3.64 21.07 1.33
C ARG A 286 3.95 20.47 2.70
N PRO A 287 4.41 19.21 2.76
CA PRO A 287 4.96 18.67 3.99
C PRO A 287 6.21 19.46 4.39
N LYS A 288 6.43 19.65 5.69
CA LYS A 288 7.54 20.48 6.21
C LYS A 288 8.90 19.83 6.01
N ASP A 289 8.99 18.53 6.30
CA ASP A 289 10.26 17.80 6.41
C ASP A 289 10.38 16.67 5.37
N ILE A 290 9.56 16.70 4.33
CA ILE A 290 9.58 15.74 3.23
C ILE A 290 9.69 16.52 1.93
N ALA A 291 10.70 16.19 1.13
CA ALA A 291 10.83 16.67 -0.24
C ALA A 291 11.21 15.48 -1.13
N ILE A 292 10.63 15.42 -2.32
CA ILE A 292 11.01 14.46 -3.35
C ILE A 292 11.40 15.28 -4.59
N CYS A 293 12.47 14.89 -5.25
CA CYS A 293 12.98 15.60 -6.43
C CYS A 293 12.79 14.76 -7.69
N SER A 294 12.42 15.41 -8.77
CA SER A 294 12.48 14.83 -10.11
C SER A 294 13.94 14.64 -10.51
N SER A 295 14.30 13.44 -10.96
CA SER A 295 15.62 13.15 -11.53
C SER A 295 15.79 13.67 -12.96
N ARG A 296 14.72 14.14 -13.62
CA ARG A 296 14.82 14.65 -15.00
C ARG A 296 15.49 16.03 -15.05
N ASP A 297 15.19 16.86 -14.07
CA ASP A 297 15.47 18.30 -14.07
C ASP A 297 15.70 18.86 -12.65
N GLU A 298 15.89 17.96 -11.68
CA GLU A 298 16.30 18.25 -10.29
C GLU A 298 15.35 19.16 -9.50
N HIS A 299 14.13 19.38 -9.98
CA HIS A 299 13.16 20.21 -9.29
C HIS A 299 12.43 19.43 -8.18
N ILE A 300 11.95 20.15 -7.17
CA ILE A 300 11.12 19.58 -6.09
C ILE A 300 9.69 19.40 -6.59
N ILE A 301 9.18 18.16 -6.54
CA ILE A 301 7.83 17.82 -6.98
C ILE A 301 6.81 18.37 -5.99
N ARG A 302 5.79 19.06 -6.52
CA ARG A 302 4.78 19.76 -5.70
C ARG A 302 3.38 19.16 -5.90
N SER A 303 2.52 19.39 -4.91
CA SER A 303 1.09 19.13 -5.06
C SER A 303 0.53 19.92 -6.24
N GLY A 304 -0.29 19.27 -7.07
CA GLY A 304 -0.83 19.81 -8.31
C GLY A 304 -0.03 19.44 -9.56
N GLU A 305 1.14 18.83 -9.43
CA GLU A 305 1.96 18.45 -10.58
C GLU A 305 1.34 17.27 -11.34
N VAL A 306 1.41 17.34 -12.67
CA VAL A 306 0.84 16.31 -13.55
C VAL A 306 1.94 15.32 -13.94
N ILE A 307 1.74 14.07 -13.55
CA ILE A 307 2.55 12.93 -13.97
C ILE A 307 1.89 12.30 -15.18
N GLU A 308 2.63 12.17 -16.27
CA GLU A 308 2.19 11.41 -17.44
C GLU A 308 2.83 10.01 -17.43
N LEU A 309 1.98 9.00 -17.63
CA LEU A 309 2.35 7.61 -17.88
C LEU A 309 2.06 7.29 -19.34
N ILE A 310 3.00 6.62 -20.00
CA ILE A 310 2.89 6.27 -21.42
C ILE A 310 3.26 4.81 -21.57
N THR A 311 2.46 4.05 -22.30
CA THR A 311 2.80 2.69 -22.73
C THR A 311 2.80 2.59 -24.25
N LYS A 312 3.75 1.83 -24.80
CA LYS A 312 3.80 1.51 -26.24
C LYS A 312 2.91 0.31 -26.59
N ASP A 313 2.65 -0.55 -25.61
CA ASP A 313 1.88 -1.78 -25.75
C ASP A 313 0.77 -1.82 -24.69
N PRO A 314 -0.39 -1.21 -24.96
CA PRO A 314 -1.50 -1.17 -24.01
C PRO A 314 -2.15 -2.55 -23.77
N GLU A 315 -1.84 -3.57 -24.58
CA GLU A 315 -2.37 -4.93 -24.39
C GLU A 315 -1.48 -5.75 -23.45
N LYS A 316 -0.15 -5.72 -23.63
CA LYS A 316 0.79 -6.46 -22.79
C LYS A 316 1.23 -5.69 -21.56
N LEU A 317 1.41 -4.38 -21.67
CA LEU A 317 1.89 -3.49 -20.62
C LEU A 317 0.85 -2.39 -20.35
N PRO A 318 -0.37 -2.75 -19.91
CA PRO A 318 -1.45 -1.81 -19.72
C PRO A 318 -1.12 -0.80 -18.61
N LEU A 319 -1.53 0.46 -18.83
CA LEU A 319 -1.47 1.50 -17.81
C LEU A 319 -2.44 1.18 -16.66
N PRO A 320 -2.24 1.78 -15.48
CA PRO A 320 -3.13 1.56 -14.35
C PRO A 320 -4.60 1.85 -14.67
N ASP A 321 -5.48 1.02 -14.14
CA ASP A 321 -6.91 1.13 -14.45
C ASP A 321 -7.52 2.39 -13.82
N TRP A 322 -8.31 3.11 -14.61
CA TRP A 322 -8.95 4.36 -14.19
C TRP A 322 -9.77 4.21 -12.91
N HIS A 323 -10.55 3.14 -12.79
CA HIS A 323 -11.45 2.93 -11.67
C HIS A 323 -10.69 2.52 -10.40
N ILE A 324 -9.57 1.82 -10.55
CA ILE A 324 -8.65 1.52 -9.45
C ILE A 324 -8.01 2.82 -8.93
N LEU A 325 -7.56 3.69 -9.83
CA LEU A 325 -7.03 5.00 -9.47
C LEU A 325 -8.08 5.91 -8.83
N GLU A 326 -9.33 5.88 -9.32
CA GLU A 326 -10.43 6.64 -8.71
C GLU A 326 -10.69 6.16 -7.26
N MET A 327 -10.69 4.85 -7.04
CA MET A 327 -10.83 4.28 -5.70
C MET A 327 -9.64 4.65 -4.81
N GLN A 328 -8.41 4.53 -5.32
CA GLN A 328 -7.19 4.95 -4.63
C GLN A 328 -7.27 6.43 -4.23
N TRP A 329 -7.70 7.29 -5.14
CA TRP A 329 -7.87 8.73 -4.93
C TRP A 329 -8.86 9.06 -3.81
N VAL A 330 -9.99 8.35 -3.76
CA VAL A 330 -11.01 8.52 -2.72
C VAL A 330 -10.47 8.02 -1.37
N LEU A 331 -9.93 6.81 -1.32
CA LEU A 331 -9.56 6.16 -0.07
C LEU A 331 -8.30 6.78 0.56
N GLN A 332 -7.32 7.24 -0.22
CA GLN A 332 -6.18 7.98 0.33
C GLN A 332 -6.60 9.30 0.97
N ARG A 333 -7.57 10.01 0.38
CA ARG A 333 -8.14 11.22 1.01
C ARG A 333 -8.89 10.88 2.29
N LEU A 334 -9.63 9.77 2.33
CA LEU A 334 -10.28 9.28 3.55
C LEU A 334 -9.26 9.02 4.68
N VAL A 335 -8.15 8.34 4.36
CA VAL A 335 -7.04 8.09 5.30
C VAL A 335 -6.51 9.40 5.89
N ALA A 336 -6.23 10.39 5.03
CA ALA A 336 -5.69 11.67 5.44
C ALA A 336 -6.68 12.49 6.30
N LEU A 337 -7.95 12.54 5.90
CA LEU A 337 -9.02 13.27 6.59
C LEU A 337 -9.37 12.65 7.95
N LYS A 338 -9.34 11.32 8.06
CA LYS A 338 -9.55 10.63 9.33
C LYS A 338 -8.39 10.87 10.31
N GLY A 339 -7.19 11.16 9.79
CA GLY A 339 -5.98 11.28 10.59
C GLY A 339 -5.49 9.92 11.08
N ALA A 340 -5.62 8.89 10.25
CA ALA A 340 -5.17 7.56 10.61
C ALA A 340 -3.65 7.43 10.41
N ALA A 341 -2.90 7.29 11.50
CA ALA A 341 -1.76 6.36 11.61
C ALA A 341 -1.10 6.43 12.99
N ASP A 342 -1.38 5.45 13.84
CA ASP A 342 -0.29 4.53 14.14
C ASP A 342 -0.39 3.43 13.07
N ILE A 343 0.56 3.43 12.14
CA ILE A 343 0.92 2.24 11.37
C ILE A 343 2.25 1.84 12.01
N PRO A 344 2.30 0.75 12.78
CA PRO A 344 3.57 0.22 13.27
C PRO A 344 4.53 0.06 12.08
N ASP A 345 5.81 0.35 12.26
CA ASP A 345 6.82 0.26 11.18
C ASP A 345 7.02 -1.17 10.63
N ALA A 346 6.28 -2.16 11.14
CA ALA A 346 6.14 -3.49 10.56
C ALA A 346 5.20 -3.45 9.35
N VAL A 347 5.71 -2.94 8.22
CA VAL A 347 5.25 -3.42 6.92
C VAL A 347 5.71 -4.87 6.81
N HIS A 348 4.78 -5.80 6.68
CA HIS A 348 5.12 -7.11 6.14
C HIS A 348 5.46 -6.89 4.67
N ASP A 349 6.75 -6.92 4.40
CA ASP A 349 7.26 -7.15 3.06
C ASP A 349 6.91 -8.61 2.71
N ASP A 350 5.71 -8.82 2.18
CA ASP A 350 5.34 -10.11 1.60
C ASP A 350 5.99 -10.30 0.21
N SER A 351 6.82 -9.34 -0.25
CA SER A 351 7.80 -9.61 -1.30
C SER A 351 9.01 -10.26 -0.65
N ASN A 352 8.96 -11.58 -0.52
CA ASN A 352 10.14 -12.37 -0.19
C ASN A 352 11.11 -12.33 -1.37
N ASP A 353 11.80 -11.20 -1.54
CA ASP A 353 12.85 -10.94 -2.54
C ASP A 353 14.23 -10.87 -1.87
N SER A 354 14.47 -11.77 -0.90
CA SER A 354 15.81 -11.97 -0.35
C SER A 354 16.41 -13.27 -0.91
N ASP A 355 16.97 -13.18 -2.10
CA ASP A 355 18.06 -14.07 -2.52
C ASP A 355 19.29 -13.20 -2.88
N TRP A 356 19.73 -12.42 -1.88
CA TRP A 356 21.07 -11.83 -1.86
C TRP A 356 22.01 -12.79 -1.14
N GLU A 357 22.41 -13.87 -1.81
CA GLU A 357 23.63 -14.59 -1.42
C GLU A 357 24.81 -14.07 -2.25
N GLU A 358 25.43 -13.04 -1.69
CA GLU A 358 26.81 -12.65 -1.94
C GLU A 358 27.74 -13.86 -1.68
N SER A 359 28.22 -14.50 -2.75
CA SER A 359 29.31 -15.47 -2.67
C SER A 359 30.44 -15.06 -3.60
N THR A 360 31.22 -14.08 -3.15
CA THR A 360 32.56 -13.82 -3.68
C THR A 360 33.51 -14.93 -3.20
N CYS A 361 33.83 -15.88 -4.07
CA CYS A 361 34.99 -16.75 -3.91
C CYS A 361 35.71 -16.89 -5.25
N TYR A 362 36.79 -16.13 -5.38
CA TYR A 362 37.79 -16.33 -6.43
C TYR A 362 38.46 -17.70 -6.24
N ARG A 363 38.36 -18.58 -7.24
CA ARG A 363 39.37 -19.64 -7.45
C ARG A 363 39.49 -19.96 -8.94
N TYR A 364 40.65 -19.63 -9.50
CA TYR A 364 41.14 -20.20 -10.76
C TYR A 364 41.25 -21.72 -10.65
N ASP A 365 40.97 -22.42 -11.76
CA ASP A 365 41.55 -23.69 -12.27
C ASP A 365 40.52 -24.23 -13.31
N GLU A 366 40.71 -24.01 -14.61
CA GLU A 366 41.43 -24.84 -15.60
C GLU A 366 40.43 -25.63 -16.47
N MET A 367 40.70 -25.65 -17.78
CA MET A 367 39.80 -26.02 -18.89
C MET A 367 39.24 -27.44 -18.77
N GLU A 368 38.03 -27.67 -19.31
CA GLU A 368 37.81 -28.61 -20.43
C GLU A 368 36.65 -28.13 -21.29
N GLU A 369 36.90 -28.09 -22.61
CA GLU A 369 35.91 -27.94 -23.67
C GLU A 369 35.11 -29.24 -23.77
N ASP A 370 33.78 -29.15 -23.80
CA ASP A 370 32.98 -30.05 -24.63
C ASP A 370 31.63 -29.43 -25.01
N ASN A 371 31.28 -29.72 -26.26
CA ASN A 371 30.40 -29.01 -27.16
C ASN A 371 28.91 -29.45 -27.07
N ASP A 372 28.04 -28.53 -27.52
CA ASP A 372 26.68 -28.73 -28.08
C ASP A 372 25.55 -29.27 -27.18
N SER A 373 24.70 -28.35 -26.72
CA SER A 373 23.24 -28.52 -26.83
C SER A 373 22.59 -27.13 -26.86
N SER A 374 22.04 -26.77 -28.02
CA SER A 374 21.30 -25.54 -28.26
C SER A 374 19.96 -25.55 -27.53
N GLU A 375 19.94 -24.95 -26.34
CA GLU A 375 18.70 -24.49 -25.72
C GLU A 375 18.61 -22.97 -25.94
N GLU A 376 17.53 -22.57 -26.60
CA GLU A 376 17.20 -21.19 -26.95
C GLU A 376 16.92 -20.44 -25.64
N TYR A 377 17.96 -19.79 -25.10
CA TYR A 377 17.87 -18.93 -23.92
C TYR A 377 16.99 -17.71 -24.26
N ASP A 378 15.89 -17.54 -23.54
CA ASP A 378 15.03 -16.36 -23.60
C ASP A 378 15.85 -15.10 -23.24
N GLU A 379 16.11 -14.24 -24.23
CA GLU A 379 16.75 -12.91 -24.09
C GLU A 379 16.02 -11.96 -23.13
N HIS A 380 14.88 -12.36 -22.56
CA HIS A 380 14.08 -11.56 -21.62
C HIS A 380 14.58 -11.59 -20.17
N GLU A 381 15.47 -12.52 -19.78
CA GLU A 381 16.08 -12.53 -18.44
C GLU A 381 17.22 -11.52 -18.27
N GLU A 382 17.83 -11.08 -19.38
CA GLU A 382 18.98 -10.16 -19.36
C GLU A 382 18.61 -8.71 -19.06
N GLY A 383 17.35 -8.30 -19.27
CA GLY A 383 16.89 -6.92 -19.02
C GLY A 383 17.05 -6.47 -17.56
N TRP A 384 17.00 -7.40 -16.60
CA TRP A 384 17.23 -7.11 -15.18
C TRP A 384 18.70 -7.14 -14.80
N ARG A 385 19.47 -8.05 -15.39
CA ARG A 385 20.91 -8.21 -15.11
C ARG A 385 21.76 -7.12 -15.76
N HIS A 386 21.21 -6.42 -16.76
CA HIS A 386 21.87 -5.32 -17.44
C HIS A 386 21.58 -3.92 -16.85
N ALA A 387 20.79 -3.79 -15.79
CA ALA A 387 20.95 -2.63 -14.91
C ALA A 387 22.17 -2.87 -13.99
N ARG A 388 23.33 -3.19 -14.58
CA ARG A 388 24.59 -3.39 -13.87
C ARG A 388 24.83 -2.14 -13.04
N ILE A 389 25.22 -2.30 -11.77
CA ILE A 389 25.65 -1.19 -10.91
C ILE A 389 26.58 -0.21 -11.66
N ASP A 390 27.37 -0.70 -12.62
CA ASP A 390 28.24 0.08 -13.50
C ASP A 390 27.51 1.10 -14.40
N ASP A 391 26.25 0.86 -14.81
CA ASP A 391 25.45 1.80 -15.61
C ASP A 391 24.88 2.97 -14.78
N TRP A 392 24.95 2.86 -13.44
CA TRP A 392 24.50 3.88 -12.48
C TRP A 392 25.62 4.78 -11.98
N VAL A 393 26.86 4.40 -12.24
CA VAL A 393 28.03 5.21 -11.88
C VAL A 393 28.14 6.34 -12.91
N GLY A 394 27.56 7.49 -12.58
CA GLY A 394 27.85 8.73 -13.30
C GLY A 394 29.36 8.92 -13.39
N GLN A 395 29.87 9.24 -14.58
CA GLN A 395 31.28 9.61 -14.73
C GLN A 395 31.51 10.83 -13.86
N ILE A 396 32.27 10.69 -12.77
CA ILE A 396 32.85 11.83 -12.07
C ILE A 396 33.75 12.50 -13.12
N PRO A 397 33.45 13.74 -13.58
CA PRO A 397 34.38 14.45 -14.43
C PRO A 397 35.70 14.45 -13.67
N ARG A 398 36.76 13.94 -14.28
CA ARG A 398 38.10 14.09 -13.68
C ARG A 398 38.35 15.58 -13.60
N GLU A 399 38.07 16.17 -12.44
CA GLU A 399 38.59 17.48 -12.11
C GLU A 399 40.09 17.37 -12.32
N THR A 400 40.60 18.17 -13.26
CA THR A 400 42.04 18.40 -13.40
C THR A 400 42.52 18.98 -12.09
N CYS A 401 42.97 18.09 -11.20
CA CYS A 401 43.74 18.47 -10.05
C CYS A 401 45.12 18.90 -10.57
N VAL A 402 45.35 20.21 -10.40
CA VAL A 402 46.55 21.03 -10.62
C VAL A 402 46.77 21.54 -12.05
#